data_AF-A0A6B3GI46-F1
#
_entry.id   AF-A0A6B3GI46-F1
#
_cell.length_a   1.000
_cell.length_b   1.000
_cell.length_c   1.000
_cell.angle_alpha   90.00
_cell.angle_beta   90.00
_cell.angle_gamma   90.00
#
_symmetry.space_group_name_H-M   'P 1'
#
loop_
_entity.id
_entity.type
_entity.pdbx_description
1 polymer ?
#
loop_
_entity_poly.entity_id
_entity_poly.type
_entity_poly.pdbx_seq_one_letter_code
_entity_poly.pdbx_strand_id
1 'polypeptide(L)'
;GPVFQGIAGGIGTLPAAVGDAVRAQGGEILTETPVLGLTRTESGWAVRTDTRTIAADGIVLATPAWSAGTLLAAESPAASAELSGVEYASMALVTLAFRRA
;
A
#
# COMPACT_ATOMS: atom_id res chain seq x y z
N GLY A 1 13.67 17.45 -23.93
CA GLY A 1 12.90 16.19 -23.92
C GLY A 1 11.49 16.46 -23.43
N PRO A 2 10.53 15.52 -23.59
CA PRO A 2 9.18 15.71 -23.05
C PRO A 2 9.22 15.87 -21.53
N VAL A 3 8.28 16.65 -21.01
CA VAL A 3 8.13 16.97 -19.58
C VAL A 3 7.75 15.73 -18.76
N PHE A 4 7.19 14.73 -19.42
CA PHE A 4 6.87 13.42 -18.86
C PHE A 4 7.68 12.34 -19.55
N GLN A 5 8.23 11.42 -18.77
CA GLN A 5 8.97 10.26 -19.24
C GLN A 5 8.27 8.99 -18.77
N GLY A 6 8.12 8.04 -19.69
CA GLY A 6 7.63 6.69 -19.38
C GLY A 6 8.78 5.69 -19.32
N ILE A 7 8.48 4.50 -18.81
CA ILE A 7 9.39 3.34 -18.88
C ILE A 7 9.08 2.56 -20.16
N ALA A 8 10.12 2.11 -20.87
CA ALA A 8 9.95 1.22 -22.01
C ALA A 8 9.22 -0.06 -21.57
N GLY A 9 8.13 -0.44 -22.26
CA GLY A 9 7.24 -1.52 -21.81
C GLY A 9 6.14 -1.08 -20.84
N GLY A 10 6.06 0.21 -20.51
CA GLY A 10 5.01 0.81 -19.68
C GLY A 10 5.39 0.97 -18.22
N ILE A 11 4.84 2.00 -17.56
CA ILE A 11 5.10 2.30 -16.14
C ILE A 11 4.67 1.16 -15.20
N GLY A 12 3.69 0.35 -15.62
CA GLY A 12 3.20 -0.81 -14.87
C GLY A 12 4.22 -1.93 -14.69
N THR A 13 5.37 -1.87 -15.37
CA THR A 13 6.48 -2.82 -15.16
C THR A 13 7.25 -2.55 -13.88
N LEU A 14 7.24 -1.30 -13.38
CA LEU A 14 8.02 -0.89 -12.22
C LEU A 14 7.62 -1.63 -10.92
N PRO A 15 6.33 -1.74 -10.54
CA PRO A 15 5.96 -2.43 -9.30
C PRO A 15 6.40 -3.91 -9.27
N ALA A 16 6.32 -4.61 -10.40
CA ALA A 16 6.79 -5.99 -10.50
C ALA A 16 8.30 -6.09 -10.29
N ALA A 17 9.08 -5.23 -10.96
CA ALA A 17 10.53 -5.17 -10.82
C ALA A 17 10.96 -4.83 -9.37
N VAL A 18 10.25 -3.92 -8.70
CA VAL A 18 10.48 -3.62 -7.27
C VAL A 18 10.17 -4.83 -6.40
N GLY A 19 9.05 -5.52 -6.66
CA GLY A 19 8.68 -6.73 -5.94
C GLY A 19 9.73 -7.84 -6.07
N ASP A 20 10.28 -8.02 -7.27
CA ASP A 20 11.35 -8.99 -7.53
C ASP A 20 12.65 -8.60 -6.81
N ALA A 21 13.01 -7.32 -6.82
CA ALA A 21 14.18 -6.82 -6.08
C ALA A 21 14.05 -7.03 -4.56
N VAL A 22 12.87 -6.78 -3.99
CA VAL A 22 12.60 -7.04 -2.55
C VAL A 22 12.80 -8.52 -2.22
N ARG A 23 12.23 -9.43 -3.03
CA ARG A 23 12.39 -10.88 -2.82
C ARG A 23 13.82 -11.34 -2.97
N ALA A 24 14.56 -10.81 -3.96
CA ALA A 24 15.97 -11.12 -4.16
C ALA A 24 16.83 -10.73 -2.94
N GLN A 25 16.44 -9.67 -2.22
CA GLN A 25 17.09 -9.22 -0.99
C GLN A 25 16.57 -9.93 0.27
N GLY A 26 15.74 -10.97 0.12
CA GLY A 26 15.20 -11.77 1.22
C GLY A 26 13.93 -11.20 1.87
N GLY A 27 13.34 -10.15 1.30
CA GLY A 27 12.06 -9.62 1.76
C GLY A 27 10.89 -10.51 1.39
N GLU A 28 9.90 -10.60 2.27
CA GLU A 28 8.66 -11.34 2.04
C GLU A 28 7.56 -10.40 1.54
N ILE A 29 6.81 -10.82 0.51
CA ILE A 29 5.63 -10.10 0.00
C ILE A 29 4.43 -11.04 0.12
N LEU A 30 3.53 -10.69 1.03
CA LEU A 30 2.31 -11.43 1.30
C LEU A 30 1.15 -10.77 0.55
N THR A 31 0.76 -11.34 -0.58
CA THR A 31 -0.45 -10.94 -1.30
C THR A 31 -1.68 -11.56 -0.65
N GLU A 32 -2.87 -11.02 -0.93
CA GLU A 32 -4.14 -11.52 -0.39
C GLU A 32 -4.18 -11.63 1.15
N THR A 33 -3.30 -10.90 1.83
CA THR A 33 -3.13 -10.91 3.28
C THR A 33 -3.49 -9.53 3.83
N PRO A 34 -4.80 -9.20 3.95
CA PRO A 34 -5.22 -7.89 4.42
C PRO A 34 -4.81 -7.70 5.89
N VAL A 35 -4.29 -6.52 6.21
CA VAL A 35 -4.10 -6.10 7.61
C VAL A 35 -5.47 -5.67 8.15
N LEU A 36 -5.90 -6.33 9.22
CA LEU A 36 -7.21 -6.15 9.84
C LEU A 36 -7.14 -5.41 11.18
N GLY A 37 -5.94 -5.21 11.73
CA GLY A 37 -5.76 -4.48 12.98
C GLY A 37 -4.30 -4.36 13.36
N LEU A 38 -4.02 -3.32 14.14
CA LEU A 38 -2.71 -3.01 14.70
C LEU A 38 -2.86 -2.85 16.20
N THR A 39 -1.92 -3.41 16.95
CA THR A 39 -1.88 -3.24 18.41
C THR A 39 -0.44 -3.02 18.85
N ARG A 40 -0.19 -1.98 19.64
CA ARG A 40 1.12 -1.81 20.28
C ARG A 40 1.32 -2.90 21.32
N THR A 41 2.55 -3.40 21.37
CA THR A 41 3.02 -4.34 22.39
C THR A 41 4.14 -3.69 23.18
N GLU A 42 4.65 -4.36 24.22
CA GLU A 42 5.74 -3.84 25.06
C GLU A 42 7.01 -3.51 24.26
N SER A 43 7.29 -4.24 23.17
CA SER A 43 8.53 -4.14 22.39
C SER A 43 8.32 -3.85 20.89
N GLY A 44 7.11 -3.53 20.45
CA GLY A 44 6.83 -3.34 19.02
C GLY A 44 5.34 -3.38 18.70
N TRP A 45 4.99 -4.09 17.63
CA TRP A 45 3.65 -4.15 17.05
C TRP A 45 3.20 -5.59 16.80
N ALA A 46 1.92 -5.83 17.06
CA ALA A 46 1.20 -6.99 16.59
C ALA A 46 0.31 -6.58 15.42
N VAL A 47 0.58 -7.14 14.23
CA VAL A 47 -0.18 -6.90 12.99
C VAL A 47 -1.12 -8.08 12.78
N ARG A 48 -2.42 -7.88 12.98
CA ARG A 48 -3.42 -8.93 12.81
C ARG A 48 -3.85 -9.01 11.34
N THR A 49 -3.82 -10.21 10.80
CA THR A 49 -4.38 -10.57 9.49
C THR A 49 -5.59 -11.49 9.69
N ASP A 50 -6.11 -12.07 8.62
CA ASP A 50 -7.19 -13.07 8.66
C ASP A 50 -6.74 -14.43 9.21
N THR A 51 -5.50 -14.81 8.95
CA THR A 51 -4.97 -16.15 9.22
C THR A 51 -3.98 -16.17 10.38
N ARG A 52 -3.28 -15.06 10.65
CA ARG A 52 -2.25 -14.98 11.67
C ARG A 52 -2.01 -13.57 12.21
N THR A 53 -1.23 -13.48 13.28
CA THR A 53 -0.65 -12.23 13.75
C THR A 53 0.84 -12.22 13.45
N ILE A 54 1.34 -11.12 12.90
CA ILE A 54 2.75 -10.92 12.55
C ILE A 54 3.34 -9.91 13.55
N ALA A 55 4.46 -10.26 14.19
CA ALA A 55 5.19 -9.35 15.06
C ALA A 55 6.14 -8.47 14.24
N ALA A 56 6.24 -7.19 14.60
CA ALA A 56 7.17 -6.24 13.96
C ALA A 56 7.66 -5.20 14.96
N ASP A 57 8.92 -4.79 14.88
CA ASP A 57 9.46 -3.73 15.76
C ASP A 57 8.89 -2.34 15.39
N GLY A 58 8.55 -2.16 14.11
CA GLY A 58 7.96 -0.94 13.57
C GLY A 58 7.12 -1.23 12.32
N ILE A 59 6.26 -0.28 11.97
CA ILE A 59 5.35 -0.40 10.83
C ILE A 59 5.42 0.85 9.95
N VAL A 60 5.29 0.66 8.64
CA VAL A 60 5.10 1.73 7.65
C VAL A 60 3.77 1.49 6.96
N LEU A 61 2.85 2.46 7.05
CA LEU A 61 1.56 2.40 6.38
C LEU A 61 1.66 3.09 5.02
N ALA A 62 1.76 2.28 3.97
CA ALA A 62 1.73 2.73 2.58
C ALA A 62 0.35 2.55 1.93
N THR A 63 -0.72 2.56 2.74
CA THR A 63 -2.11 2.42 2.30
C THR A 63 -2.74 3.79 2.02
N PRO A 64 -3.89 3.84 1.32
CA PRO A 64 -4.68 5.06 1.23
C PRO A 64 -5.04 5.63 2.61
N ALA A 65 -5.22 6.95 2.73
CA ALA A 65 -5.40 7.63 4.01
C ALA A 65 -6.60 7.09 4.81
N TRP A 66 -7.70 6.77 4.14
CA TRP A 66 -8.90 6.19 4.79
C TRP A 66 -8.62 4.81 5.41
N SER A 67 -7.84 3.96 4.74
CA SER A 67 -7.44 2.65 5.28
C SER A 67 -6.45 2.81 6.43
N ALA A 68 -5.46 3.69 6.29
CA ALA A 68 -4.51 3.99 7.36
C ALA A 68 -5.20 4.58 8.60
N GLY A 69 -6.14 5.51 8.43
CA GLY A 69 -6.93 6.07 9.51
C GLY A 69 -7.72 5.00 10.26
N THR A 70 -8.41 4.12 9.54
CA THR A 70 -9.13 2.98 10.13
C THR A 70 -8.21 2.09 10.98
N LEU A 71 -7.02 1.75 10.47
CA LEU A 71 -6.07 0.91 11.19
C LEU A 71 -5.45 1.58 12.41
N LEU A 72 -5.30 2.91 12.38
CA LEU A 72 -4.72 3.71 13.47
C LEU A 72 -5.75 4.13 14.52
N ALA A 73 -7.06 3.94 14.29
CA ALA A 73 -8.11 4.47 15.17
C ALA A 73 -7.94 4.07 16.65
N ALA A 74 -7.49 2.85 16.93
CA ALA A 74 -7.27 2.37 18.30
C ALA A 74 -5.98 2.91 18.95
N GLU A 75 -4.92 3.07 18.17
CA GLU A 75 -3.56 3.35 18.67
C GLU A 75 -3.16 4.82 18.56
N SER A 76 -3.80 5.56 17.66
CA SER A 76 -3.64 7.01 17.47
C SER A 76 -4.93 7.64 16.93
N PRO A 77 -5.91 7.91 17.81
CA PRO A 77 -7.16 8.55 17.42
C PRO A 77 -6.95 9.92 16.73
N ALA A 78 -5.94 10.67 17.17
CA ALA A 78 -5.60 11.97 16.58
C ALA A 78 -5.13 11.82 15.11
N ALA A 79 -4.20 10.90 14.82
CA ALA A 79 -3.76 10.66 13.45
C ALA A 79 -4.89 10.09 12.58
N SER A 80 -5.75 9.25 13.15
CA SER A 80 -6.94 8.75 12.47
C SER A 80 -7.88 9.88 12.05
N ALA A 81 -8.12 10.86 12.93
CA ALA A 81 -8.96 12.00 12.63
C ALA A 81 -8.39 12.86 11.50
N GLU A 82 -7.10 13.18 11.54
CA GLU A 82 -6.43 13.94 10.47
C GLU A 82 -6.50 13.22 9.12
N LEU A 83 -6.23 11.91 9.09
CA LEU A 83 -6.28 11.11 7.86
C LEU A 83 -7.70 10.98 7.28
N SER A 84 -8.73 11.05 8.12
CA SER A 84 -10.12 11.01 7.68
C SER A 84 -10.56 12.25 6.89
N GLY A 85 -9.84 13.37 7.06
CA GLY A 85 -10.08 14.61 6.33
C GLY A 85 -9.49 14.64 4.92
N VAL A 86 -8.73 13.62 4.52
CA VAL A 86 -8.09 13.58 3.19
C VAL A 86 -9.12 13.22 2.12
N GLU A 87 -9.47 14.20 1.29
CA GLU A 87 -10.40 14.01 0.19
C GLU A 87 -9.77 13.20 -0.97
N TYR A 88 -10.56 12.29 -1.54
CA TYR A 88 -10.18 11.52 -2.72
C TYR A 88 -11.09 11.86 -3.90
N ALA A 89 -10.48 12.20 -5.03
CA ALA A 89 -11.21 12.35 -6.28
C ALA A 89 -11.45 10.99 -6.94
N SER A 90 -12.63 10.81 -7.53
CA SER A 90 -12.93 9.67 -8.38
C SER A 90 -12.38 9.89 -9.80
N MET A 91 -11.90 8.84 -10.44
CA MET A 91 -11.45 8.86 -11.83
C MET A 91 -11.91 7.60 -12.56
N ALA A 92 -12.30 7.76 -13.83
CA ALA A 92 -12.53 6.66 -14.76
C ALA A 92 -11.57 6.79 -15.94
N LEU A 93 -10.79 5.74 -16.21
CA LEU A 93 -9.86 5.67 -17.34
C LEU A 93 -10.42 4.70 -18.38
N VAL A 94 -10.53 5.16 -19.63
CA VAL A 94 -10.96 4.33 -20.76
C VAL A 94 -9.82 4.26 -21.78
N THR A 95 -9.36 3.05 -22.07
CA THR A 95 -8.32 2.81 -23.09
C THR A 95 -8.98 2.22 -24.34
N LEU A 96 -8.84 2.91 -25.47
CA LEU A 96 -9.36 2.47 -26.76
C LEU A 96 -8.18 2.05 -27.66
N ALA A 97 -8.25 0.84 -28.22
CA ALA A 97 -7.27 0.32 -29.15
C ALA A 97 -7.95 -0.03 -30.47
N PHE A 98 -7.40 0.45 -31.59
CA PHE A 98 -7.98 0.27 -32.91
C PHE A 98 -7.03 -0.50 -33.81
N ARG A 99 -7.56 -1.40 -34.64
CA ARG A 99 -6.81 -2.00 -35.74
C ARG A 99 -6.51 -0.91 -36.77
N ARG A 100 -5.27 -0.87 -37.25
CA ARG A 100 -4.88 -0.04 -38.39
C ARG A 100 -5.48 -0.61 -39.69
N ALA A 101 -6.13 0.24 -40.49
CA ALA A 101 -6.65 -0.12 -41.82
C ALA A 101 -5.53 -0.33 -42.83
#